data_AF-A0A3D3T1N7-F1
#
_entry.id   AF-A0A3D3T1N7-F1
#
_cell.length_a   1.000
_cell.length_b   1.000
_cell.length_c   1.000
_cell.angle_alpha   90.00
_cell.angle_beta   90.00
_cell.angle_gamma   90.00
#
_symmetry.space_group_name_H-M   'P 1'
#
loop_
_entity.id
_entity.type
_entity.pdbx_description
1 polymer ?
#
loop_
_entity_poly.entity_id
_entity_poly.type
_entity_poly.pdbx_seq_one_letter_code
_entity_poly.pdbx_strand_id
1 'polypeptide(L)' 'LAEMQLRVVWEEILKRFDNVEVVGEPLRTPSNFVRGYSHLPVRVTRK' A
#
# COMPACT_ATOMS: atom_id res chain seq x y z
N LEU A 1 13.64 -7.85 -9.93
CA LEU A 1 13.00 -8.40 -8.71
C LEU A 1 11.82 -7.54 -8.23
N ALA A 2 11.97 -6.22 -8.09
CA ALA A 2 10.91 -5.34 -7.58
C ALA A 2 9.59 -5.39 -8.38
N GLU A 3 9.68 -5.47 -9.72
CA GLU A 3 8.49 -5.56 -10.57
C GLU A 3 7.65 -6.81 -10.27
N MET A 4 8.31 -7.97 -10.12
CA MET A 4 7.64 -9.21 -9.75
C MET A 4 6.95 -9.10 -8.39
N GLN A 5 7.59 -8.47 -7.41
CA GLN A 5 7.01 -8.25 -6.08
C GLN A 5 5.75 -7.39 -6.16
N LEU A 6 5.79 -6.29 -6.92
CA LEU A 6 4.60 -5.43 -7.11
C LEU A 6 3.47 -6.17 -7.82
N ARG A 7 3.78 -6.98 -8.85
CA ARG A 7 2.79 -7.77 -9.56
C ARG A 7 2.07 -8.74 -8.62
N VAL A 8 2.81 -9.53 -7.86
CA VAL A 8 2.24 -10.53 -6.93
C VAL A 8 1.38 -9.85 -5.86
N VAL A 9 1.83 -8.73 -5.28
CA VAL A 9 1.04 -7.98 -4.29
C VAL A 9 -0.29 -7.52 -4.88
N TRP A 10 -0.29 -6.94 -6.08
CA TRP A 10 -1.52 -6.46 -6.72
C TRP A 10 -2.45 -7.60 -7.14
N GLU A 11 -1.94 -8.72 -7.65
CA GLU A 11 -2.73 -9.90 -7.99
C GLU A 11 -3.48 -10.43 -6.77
N GLU A 12 -2.83 -10.52 -5.61
CA GLU A 12 -3.47 -11.01 -4.40
C GLU A 12 -4.45 -10.00 -3.78
N ILE A 13 -4.15 -8.70 -3.86
CA ILE A 13 -5.09 -7.65 -3.42
C ILE A 13 -6.39 -7.74 -4.22
N LEU A 14 -6.31 -7.82 -5.55
CA LEU A 14 -7.48 -7.88 -6.43
C LEU A 14 -8.32 -9.17 -6.24
N LYS A 15 -7.70 -10.27 -5.79
CA LYS A 15 -8.43 -11.50 -5.45
C LYS A 15 -9.19 -11.41 -4.13
N ARG A 16 -8.67 -10.68 -3.14
CA ARG A 16 -9.13 -10.76 -1.74
C ARG A 16 -9.94 -9.56 -1.26
N PHE A 17 -9.79 -8.40 -1.90
CA PHE A 17 -10.43 -7.16 -1.45
C PHE A 17 -11.18 -6.49 -2.61
N ASP A 18 -12.40 -6.01 -2.33
CA ASP A 18 -13.18 -5.19 -3.27
C ASP A 18 -12.72 -3.73 -3.24
N ASN A 19 -12.26 -3.25 -2.09
CA ASN A 19 -11.82 -1.87 -1.93
C ASN A 19 -10.69 -1.74 -0.91
N VAL A 20 -9.76 -0.81 -1.16
CA VAL A 20 -8.68 -0.41 -0.26
C VAL A 20 -8.69 1.12 -0.20
N GLU A 21 -9.17 1.67 0.90
CA GLU A 21 -9.33 3.11 1.09
C GLU A 21 -8.26 3.65 2.05
N VAL A 22 -7.63 4.77 1.68
CA VAL A 22 -6.75 5.52 2.59
C VAL A 22 -7.63 6.42 3.47
N VAL A 23 -7.61 6.20 4.78
CA VAL A 23 -8.60 6.79 5.71
C VAL A 23 -8.01 7.86 6.63
N GLY A 24 -6.77 8.28 6.38
CA GLY A 24 -6.09 9.31 7.15
C GLY A 24 -4.85 9.82 6.45
N GLU A 25 -4.26 10.88 6.98
CA GLU A 25 -3.08 11.49 6.38
C GLU A 25 -1.85 10.56 6.48
N PRO A 26 -1.14 10.32 5.36
CA PRO A 26 0.08 9.52 5.39
C PRO A 26 1.22 10.24 6.11
N LEU A 27 1.98 9.51 6.93
CA LEU A 27 3.23 10.02 7.49
C LEU A 27 4.41 9.67 6.58
N ARG A 28 5.23 10.66 6.26
CA ARG A 28 6.44 10.51 5.44
C ARG A 28 7.63 10.11 6.29
N THR A 29 8.52 9.30 5.71
CA THR A 29 9.82 9.03 6.30
C THR A 29 10.70 10.29 6.23
N PRO A 30 11.29 10.78 7.35
CA PRO A 30 12.18 11.93 7.33
C PRO A 30 13.53 11.54 6.70
N SER A 31 13.62 11.65 5.38
CA SER A 31 14.80 11.26 4.62
C SER A 31 14.97 12.12 3.37
N ASN A 32 16.21 12.55 3.12
CA ASN A 32 16.58 13.35 1.94
C ASN A 32 16.78 12.51 0.66
N PHE A 33 16.75 11.19 0.76
CA PHE A 33 16.98 10.27 -0.38
C PHE A 33 15.78 9.35 -0.61
N VAL A 34 15.40 8.58 0.41
CA VAL A 34 14.25 7.66 0.36
C VAL A 34 12.93 8.43 0.44
N ARG A 35 12.08 8.27 -0.56
CA ARG A 35 10.72 8.81 -0.62
C ARG A 35 9.71 7.79 -0.08
N GLY A 36 9.80 7.49 1.22
CA GLY A 36 8.98 6.49 1.90
C GLY A 36 7.76 7.06 2.63
N TYR A 37 6.88 6.15 3.05
CA TYR A 37 5.84 6.40 4.06
C TYR A 37 6.16 5.56 5.30
N SER A 38 6.18 6.17 6.48
CA SER A 38 6.35 5.47 7.75
C SER A 38 5.03 4.98 8.33
N HIS A 39 3.92 5.61 7.96
CA HIS A 39 2.57 5.20 8.33
C HIS A 39 1.58 5.56 7.22
N LEU A 40 0.71 4.62 6.84
CA LEU A 40 -0.35 4.81 5.85
C LEU A 40 -1.62 4.08 6.34
N PRO A 41 -2.56 4.79 7.01
CA PRO A 41 -3.76 4.16 7.54
C PRO A 41 -4.72 3.77 6.40
N VAL A 42 -5.10 2.49 6.35
CA VAL A 42 -6.00 1.96 5.32
C VAL A 42 -7.16 1.18 5.93
N ARG A 43 -8.32 1.23 5.27
CA ARG A 43 -9.45 0.35 5.50
C ARG A 43 -9.64 -0.54 4.27
N VAL A 44 -9.78 -1.84 4.50
CA VAL A 44 -10.01 -2.81 3.41
C VAL A 44 -11.41 -3.40 3.52
N THR A 45 -12.05 -3.57 2.38
CA THR A 45 -13.33 -4.28 2.27
C THR A 45 -13.05 -5.64 1.64
N ARG A 46 -13.32 -6.71 2.38
CA ARG A 46 -13.10 -8.09 1.90
C ARG A 46 -14.19 -8.47 0.89
N LYS A 47 -13.80 -9.25 -0.12
CA LYS A 47 -14.75 -9.96 -1.00
C LYS A 47 -15.45 -11.10 -0.27
#